data_AF-A0A2U3CBA7-F1
#
_entry.id   AF-A0A2U3CBA7-F1
#
_cell.length_a   1.000
_cell.length_b   1.000
_cell.length_c   1.000
_cell.angle_alpha   90.00
_cell.angle_beta   90.00
_cell.angle_gamma   90.00
#
_symmetry.space_group_name_H-M   'P 1'
#
loop_
_entity.id
_entity.type
_entity.pdbx_description
1 polymer ?
#
loop_
_entity_poly.entity_id
_entity_poly.type
_entity_poly.pdbx_seq_one_letter_code
_entity_poly.pdbx_strand_id
1 'polypeptide(L)'
;MEMDEIGITYKNLQETLVASIRTGIKSLTDISNTVEQLNTSMPKKIITGPAFGRTNWISSLLKDQGTDMEIGFPVSSEFNMGNIKSRILPKREVLSIIHTGPVDQKHMTSKKLWEYVTKKGLISDEFIMEFYLDSNNPQGNEIEIQFIIHNWQELFTQHTERVLGADIAKTINPKPLELEAALEARLEWAKKAIIKANCHASEVETYDILSSCAHVFPSEPIEKMKSTYETARETMTPLASIDHVLAMMTKDRAWGSAPIREENVLIATKNPANREAFEKATTSAEKRRAACFCPVIRNSLDDADIPKEYCLCSAGWFRRQWEGALSQSVKVDILKTVLKGDEVCQFAILIPENLK
;
A
#
# COMPACT_ATOMS: atom_id res chain seq x y z
N MET A 1 22.61 -3.71 14.47
CA MET A 1 21.99 -2.50 15.02
C MET A 1 20.54 -2.84 15.20
N GLU A 2 20.18 -3.00 16.45
CA GLU A 2 18.83 -3.37 16.88
C GLU A 2 17.90 -2.16 16.76
N MET A 3 16.58 -2.38 16.76
CA MET A 3 15.60 -1.29 16.65
C MET A 3 15.79 -0.25 17.77
N ASP A 4 15.94 -0.74 18.99
CA ASP A 4 16.04 0.08 20.20
C ASP A 4 17.29 0.98 20.19
N GLU A 5 18.41 0.50 19.62
CA GLU A 5 19.66 1.27 19.53
C GLU A 5 19.53 2.54 18.67
N ILE A 6 18.53 2.59 17.77
CA ILE A 6 18.21 3.75 16.96
C ILE A 6 16.86 4.40 17.28
N GLY A 7 16.26 4.02 18.42
CA GLY A 7 15.00 4.58 18.90
C GLY A 7 13.77 4.19 18.06
N ILE A 8 13.83 3.07 17.33
CA ILE A 8 12.66 2.49 16.68
C ILE A 8 11.96 1.56 17.67
N THR A 9 10.64 1.66 17.75
CA THR A 9 9.79 0.81 18.59
C THR A 9 8.73 0.11 17.75
N TYR A 10 8.47 -1.16 18.03
CA TYR A 10 7.32 -1.87 17.46
C TYR A 10 6.06 -1.60 18.29
N LYS A 11 4.93 -1.36 17.61
CA LYS A 11 3.62 -1.19 18.25
C LYS A 11 2.57 -2.00 17.49
N ASN A 12 1.77 -2.77 18.23
CA ASN A 12 0.56 -3.44 17.72
C ASN A 12 -0.66 -2.62 18.14
N LEU A 13 -1.09 -1.73 17.27
CA LEU A 13 -2.15 -0.77 17.55
C LEU A 13 -3.51 -1.42 17.26
N GLN A 14 -4.41 -1.35 18.23
CA GLN A 14 -5.79 -1.80 18.06
C GLN A 14 -6.57 -0.85 17.13
N GLU A 15 -7.75 -1.30 16.73
CA GLU A 15 -8.70 -0.42 16.03
C GLU A 15 -8.91 0.87 16.82
N THR A 16 -8.87 2.00 16.12
CA THR A 16 -8.95 3.32 16.74
C THR A 16 -10.05 4.11 16.07
N LEU A 17 -11.05 4.54 16.82
CA LEU A 17 -12.02 5.52 16.32
C LEU A 17 -11.32 6.88 16.22
N VAL A 18 -11.41 7.51 15.06
CA VAL A 18 -10.85 8.82 14.79
C VAL A 18 -11.92 9.75 14.25
N ALA A 19 -11.79 11.04 14.55
CA ALA A 19 -12.51 12.12 13.88
C ALA A 19 -11.50 12.99 13.13
N SER A 20 -11.70 13.17 11.82
CA SER A 20 -10.71 13.77 10.94
C SER A 20 -11.33 14.66 9.86
N ILE A 21 -10.47 15.53 9.32
CA ILE A 21 -10.70 16.30 8.10
C ILE A 21 -9.71 15.78 7.05
N ARG A 22 -10.20 15.52 5.84
CA ARG A 22 -9.35 15.28 4.68
C ARG A 22 -9.22 16.58 3.88
N THR A 23 -8.00 17.06 3.70
CA THR A 23 -7.72 18.36 3.08
C THR A 23 -6.36 18.38 2.36
N GLY A 24 -6.19 19.34 1.45
CA GLY A 24 -4.93 19.57 0.76
C GLY A 24 -4.00 20.41 1.62
N ILE A 25 -2.75 19.96 1.78
CA ILE A 25 -1.73 20.58 2.61
C ILE A 25 -0.60 21.10 1.72
N LYS A 26 -0.37 22.43 1.72
CA LYS A 26 0.72 23.09 0.98
C LYS A 26 1.89 23.42 1.88
N SER A 27 1.64 23.57 3.18
CA SER A 27 2.62 23.99 4.18
C SER A 27 2.33 23.37 5.53
N LEU A 28 3.32 23.40 6.43
CA LEU A 28 3.13 22.99 7.82
C LEU A 28 2.10 23.86 8.56
N THR A 29 1.94 25.12 8.17
CA THR A 29 0.92 26.01 8.71
C THR A 29 -0.50 25.51 8.41
N ASP A 30 -0.72 24.87 7.26
CA ASP A 30 -2.04 24.29 6.94
C ASP A 30 -2.39 23.14 7.89
N ILE A 31 -1.37 22.37 8.33
CA ILE A 31 -1.54 21.33 9.35
C ILE A 31 -1.94 21.97 10.68
N SER A 32 -1.20 22.98 11.14
CA SER A 32 -1.50 23.72 12.36
C SER A 32 -2.93 24.27 12.37
N ASN A 33 -3.34 24.93 11.28
CA ASN A 33 -4.67 25.49 11.13
C ASN A 33 -5.77 24.41 11.16
N THR A 34 -5.52 23.26 10.52
CA THR A 34 -6.48 22.15 10.51
C THR A 34 -6.63 21.53 11.90
N VAL A 35 -5.53 21.37 12.64
CA VAL A 35 -5.56 20.90 14.03
C VAL A 35 -6.30 21.89 14.93
N GLU A 36 -6.06 23.20 14.79
CA GLU A 36 -6.76 24.25 15.55
C GLU A 36 -8.27 24.24 15.26
N GLN A 37 -8.65 24.10 13.98
CA GLN A 37 -10.05 23.97 13.58
C GLN A 37 -10.71 22.77 14.27
N LEU A 38 -10.08 21.60 14.24
CA LEU A 38 -10.56 20.38 14.89
C LEU A 38 -10.69 20.56 16.41
N ASN A 39 -9.67 21.15 17.06
CA ASN A 39 -9.63 21.34 18.51
C ASN A 39 -10.69 22.35 18.99
N THR A 40 -11.03 23.34 18.17
CA THR A 40 -12.10 24.32 18.44
C THR A 40 -13.49 23.74 18.19
N SER A 41 -13.61 22.86 17.19
CA SER A 41 -14.89 22.29 16.75
C SER A 41 -15.36 21.11 17.59
N MET A 42 -14.43 20.34 18.18
CA MET A 42 -14.75 19.10 18.90
C MET A 42 -14.78 19.30 20.43
N PRO A 43 -15.66 18.59 21.15
CA PRO A 43 -15.62 18.56 22.61
C PRO A 43 -14.29 17.96 23.12
N LYS A 44 -13.50 18.70 23.89
CA LYS A 44 -12.21 18.21 24.42
C LYS A 44 -12.29 16.86 25.14
N LYS A 45 -13.42 16.59 25.81
CA LYS A 45 -13.66 15.33 26.54
C LYS A 45 -13.68 14.07 25.66
N ILE A 46 -13.91 14.22 24.35
CA ILE A 46 -13.95 13.07 23.44
C ILE A 46 -12.59 12.77 22.80
N ILE A 47 -11.62 13.69 22.88
CA ILE A 47 -10.28 13.50 22.32
C ILE A 47 -9.45 12.64 23.27
N THR A 48 -8.92 11.51 22.78
CA THR A 48 -8.24 10.51 23.61
C THR A 48 -6.74 10.38 23.34
N GLY A 49 -6.18 11.20 22.45
CA GLY A 49 -4.79 11.14 22.07
C GLY A 49 -4.33 12.36 21.26
N PRO A 50 -3.05 12.40 20.86
CA PRO A 50 -2.51 13.49 20.05
C PRO A 50 -3.16 13.56 18.66
N ALA A 51 -3.04 14.73 18.03
CA ALA A 51 -3.44 14.88 16.64
C ALA A 51 -2.57 13.96 15.76
N PHE A 52 -3.15 13.45 14.68
CA PHE A 52 -2.42 12.67 13.69
C PHE A 52 -2.58 13.29 12.30
N GLY A 53 -1.60 13.02 11.44
CA GLY A 53 -1.63 13.27 10.01
C GLY A 53 -1.34 11.98 9.26
N ARG A 54 -2.16 11.66 8.25
CA ARG A 54 -1.95 10.53 7.34
C ARG A 54 -1.88 11.06 5.92
N THR A 55 -0.76 10.80 5.25
CA THR A 55 -0.58 11.19 3.84
C THR A 55 -1.18 10.16 2.90
N ASN A 56 -2.03 10.61 1.98
CA ASN A 56 -2.64 9.78 0.94
C ASN A 56 -1.87 9.92 -0.37
N TRP A 57 -0.94 9.00 -0.64
CA TRP A 57 -0.07 9.04 -1.82
C TRP A 57 -0.78 8.73 -3.14
N ILE A 58 -1.82 7.91 -3.09
CA ILE A 58 -2.66 7.58 -4.23
C ILE A 58 -3.98 8.33 -4.06
N SER A 59 -4.05 9.56 -4.56
CA SER A 59 -5.25 10.38 -4.47
C SER A 59 -5.46 11.29 -5.68
N SER A 60 -6.72 11.36 -6.08
CA SER A 60 -7.23 12.22 -7.15
C SER A 60 -7.87 13.53 -6.68
N LEU A 61 -8.05 13.69 -5.36
CA LEU A 61 -9.06 14.63 -4.82
C LEU A 61 -8.55 16.06 -4.65
N LEU A 62 -7.28 16.25 -4.29
CA LEU A 62 -6.79 17.53 -3.72
C LEU A 62 -5.54 18.07 -4.42
N LYS A 63 -5.32 17.66 -5.67
CA LYS A 63 -4.08 17.90 -6.42
C LYS A 63 -3.70 19.38 -6.53
N ASP A 64 -4.65 20.28 -6.77
CA ASP A 64 -4.40 21.74 -6.86
C ASP A 64 -4.33 22.42 -5.48
N GLN A 65 -4.62 21.65 -4.44
CA GLN A 65 -4.69 22.08 -3.05
C GLN A 65 -3.50 21.60 -2.22
N GLY A 66 -2.56 20.84 -2.80
CA GLY A 66 -1.34 20.37 -2.12
C GLY A 66 -1.32 18.86 -1.93
N THR A 67 -0.62 18.41 -0.90
CA THR A 67 -0.57 16.99 -0.50
C THR A 67 -1.91 16.60 0.11
N ASP A 68 -2.57 15.55 -0.40
CA ASP A 68 -3.79 15.01 0.23
C ASP A 68 -3.41 14.39 1.57
N MET A 69 -3.88 15.02 2.65
CA MET A 69 -3.71 14.50 4.00
C MET A 69 -5.04 14.40 4.72
N GLU A 70 -5.13 13.37 5.55
CA GLU A 70 -6.14 13.27 6.58
C GLU A 70 -5.52 13.71 7.90
N ILE A 71 -6.11 14.71 8.54
CA ILE A 71 -5.68 15.23 9.83
C ILE A 71 -6.82 15.04 10.83
N GLY A 72 -6.52 14.51 12.01
CA GLY A 72 -7.58 14.18 12.97
C GLY A 72 -7.08 13.92 14.37
N PHE A 73 -7.99 13.46 15.21
CA PHE A 73 -7.70 12.99 16.56
C PHE A 73 -8.29 11.60 16.78
N PRO A 74 -7.64 10.73 17.58
CA PRO A 74 -8.31 9.62 18.24
C PRO A 74 -9.44 10.15 19.13
N VAL A 75 -10.62 9.53 19.04
CA VAL A 75 -11.80 9.93 19.82
C VAL A 75 -12.51 8.76 20.50
N SER A 76 -13.15 9.01 21.63
CA SER A 76 -13.91 8.01 22.40
C SER A 76 -15.32 7.75 21.88
N SER A 77 -15.85 8.62 21.01
CA SER A 77 -17.20 8.53 20.46
C SER A 77 -17.27 9.24 19.11
N GLU A 78 -18.21 8.84 18.26
CA GLU A 78 -18.38 9.48 16.94
C GLU A 78 -18.68 10.97 17.07
N PHE A 79 -18.05 11.73 16.18
CA PHE A 79 -18.25 13.15 15.97
C PHE A 79 -18.26 13.44 14.47
N ASN A 80 -19.41 13.93 13.99
CA ASN A 80 -19.62 14.29 12.58
C ASN A 80 -20.20 15.70 12.51
N MET A 81 -19.44 16.64 11.95
CA MET A 81 -19.88 18.03 11.82
C MET A 81 -19.20 18.68 10.61
N GLY A 82 -20.01 19.17 9.66
CA GLY A 82 -19.47 19.73 8.41
C GLY A 82 -18.58 18.72 7.68
N ASN A 83 -17.30 19.08 7.48
CA ASN A 83 -16.27 18.26 6.85
C ASN A 83 -15.54 17.32 7.82
N ILE A 84 -15.81 17.39 9.13
CA ILE A 84 -15.25 16.47 10.12
C ILE A 84 -16.06 15.18 10.07
N LYS A 85 -15.39 14.06 9.84
CA LYS A 85 -16.00 12.73 9.77
C LYS A 85 -15.33 11.77 10.73
N SER A 86 -16.13 10.92 11.36
CA SER A 86 -15.63 9.81 12.16
C SER A 86 -15.47 8.54 11.33
N ARG A 87 -14.40 7.79 11.58
CA ARG A 87 -14.18 6.45 11.02
C ARG A 87 -13.26 5.62 11.88
N ILE A 88 -13.22 4.32 11.63
CA ILE A 88 -12.30 3.40 12.29
C ILE A 88 -10.99 3.34 11.48
N LEU A 89 -9.87 3.60 12.14
CA LEU A 89 -8.57 3.10 11.69
C LEU A 89 -8.47 1.62 12.06
N PRO A 90 -8.16 0.71 11.11
CA PRO A 90 -8.05 -0.70 11.42
C PRO A 90 -6.90 -0.97 12.41
N LYS A 91 -6.93 -2.17 12.98
CA LYS A 91 -5.77 -2.75 13.67
C LYS A 91 -4.56 -2.70 12.74
N ARG A 92 -3.41 -2.32 13.27
CA ARG A 92 -2.20 -2.11 12.49
C ARG A 92 -0.94 -2.41 13.29
N GLU A 93 0.02 -3.00 12.61
CA GLU A 93 1.37 -3.17 13.11
C GLU A 93 2.24 -2.04 12.58
N VAL A 94 2.97 -1.35 13.46
CA VAL A 94 3.81 -0.23 13.05
C VAL A 94 5.20 -0.30 13.66
N LEU A 95 6.18 0.19 12.90
CA LEU A 95 7.44 0.65 13.45
C LEU A 95 7.36 2.16 13.65
N SER A 96 7.73 2.60 14.83
CA SER A 96 7.56 3.97 15.29
C SER A 96 8.90 4.56 15.70
N ILE A 97 9.19 5.78 15.25
CA ILE A 97 10.35 6.55 15.69
C ILE A 97 9.90 7.96 16.10
N ILE A 98 10.46 8.50 17.17
CA ILE A 98 10.17 9.87 17.60
C ILE A 98 11.24 10.80 17.02
N HIS A 99 10.78 11.81 16.28
CA HIS A 99 11.60 12.95 15.93
C HIS A 99 11.58 13.95 17.10
N THR A 100 12.76 14.33 17.57
CA THR A 100 12.94 15.41 18.55
C THR A 100 13.77 16.54 17.91
N GLY A 101 13.20 17.74 17.79
CA GLY A 101 13.87 18.92 17.24
C GLY A 101 13.04 19.69 16.21
N PRO A 102 13.67 20.60 15.45
CA PRO A 102 12.99 21.39 14.44
C PRO A 102 12.33 20.53 13.34
N VAL A 103 11.07 20.82 13.03
CA VAL A 103 10.25 20.07 12.06
C VAL A 103 10.86 19.97 10.65
N ASP A 104 11.68 20.94 10.24
CA ASP A 104 12.39 20.92 8.96
C ASP A 104 13.47 19.82 8.91
N GLN A 105 13.94 19.34 10.06
CA GLN A 105 14.87 18.21 10.19
C GLN A 105 14.17 16.85 10.32
N LYS A 106 12.84 16.80 10.41
CA LYS A 106 12.05 15.55 10.50
C LYS A 106 12.43 14.53 9.43
N HIS A 107 12.74 14.98 8.22
CA HIS A 107 13.15 14.13 7.10
C HIS A 107 14.39 13.26 7.41
N MET A 108 15.29 13.72 8.28
CA MET A 108 16.45 12.95 8.71
C MET A 108 16.05 11.79 9.63
N THR A 109 15.07 12.00 10.51
CA THR A 109 14.49 10.93 11.33
C THR A 109 13.72 9.92 10.46
N SER A 110 12.90 10.40 9.52
CA SER A 110 12.23 9.52 8.54
C SER A 110 13.25 8.67 7.78
N LYS A 111 14.35 9.29 7.32
CA LYS A 111 15.41 8.59 6.59
C LYS A 111 16.02 7.44 7.39
N LYS A 112 16.28 7.63 8.69
CA LYS A 112 16.78 6.56 9.58
C LYS A 112 15.83 5.37 9.63
N LEU A 113 14.52 5.62 9.79
CA LEU A 113 13.49 4.57 9.76
C LEU A 113 13.47 3.85 8.42
N TRP A 114 13.48 4.59 7.30
CA TRP A 114 13.47 4.02 5.95
C TRP A 114 14.71 3.20 5.60
N GLU A 115 15.89 3.65 6.04
CA GLU A 115 17.14 2.89 5.89
C GLU A 115 17.08 1.58 6.68
N TYR A 116 16.55 1.61 7.91
CA TYR A 116 16.38 0.42 8.73
C TYR A 116 15.43 -0.59 8.08
N VAL A 117 14.20 -0.18 7.73
CA VAL A 117 13.20 -1.09 7.14
C VAL A 117 13.63 -1.65 5.79
N THR A 118 14.31 -0.83 4.98
CA THR A 118 14.88 -1.29 3.70
C THR A 118 15.95 -2.35 3.92
N LYS A 119 16.87 -2.12 4.87
CA LYS A 119 17.92 -3.09 5.23
C LYS A 119 17.35 -4.41 5.75
N LYS A 120 16.21 -4.37 6.45
CA LYS A 120 15.54 -5.55 6.99
C LYS A 120 14.55 -6.20 6.00
N GLY A 121 14.33 -5.63 4.83
CA GLY A 121 13.36 -6.14 3.85
C GLY A 121 11.91 -6.05 4.33
N LEU A 122 11.59 -5.12 5.24
CA LEU A 122 10.22 -4.91 5.70
C LEU A 122 9.42 -4.16 4.65
N ILE A 123 8.17 -4.59 4.50
CA ILE A 123 7.24 -4.10 3.48
C ILE A 123 6.23 -3.17 4.16
N SER A 124 5.85 -2.08 3.48
CA SER A 124 4.87 -1.12 4.00
C SER A 124 3.61 -1.11 3.17
N ASP A 125 2.45 -0.88 3.79
CA ASP A 125 1.20 -0.58 3.10
C ASP A 125 1.17 0.83 2.47
N GLU A 126 2.33 1.39 2.13
CA GLU A 126 2.52 2.71 1.48
C GLU A 126 1.85 3.91 2.19
N PHE A 127 1.43 3.76 3.45
CA PHE A 127 0.90 4.85 4.27
C PHE A 127 1.91 5.23 5.36
N ILE A 128 2.19 6.52 5.49
CA ILE A 128 2.93 7.08 6.63
C ILE A 128 1.92 7.80 7.50
N MET A 129 2.01 7.55 8.80
CA MET A 129 1.30 8.36 9.79
C MET A 129 2.27 9.13 10.66
N GLU A 130 1.87 10.33 10.98
CA GLU A 130 2.56 11.24 11.87
C GLU A 130 1.64 11.53 13.06
N PHE A 131 2.16 11.52 14.27
CA PHE A 131 1.43 11.98 15.45
C PHE A 131 2.17 13.17 16.04
N TYR A 132 1.44 14.27 16.18
CA TYR A 132 1.96 15.55 16.69
C TYR A 132 1.83 15.54 18.21
N LEU A 133 2.92 15.18 18.89
CA LEU A 133 2.91 14.91 20.33
C LEU A 133 2.86 16.20 21.17
N ASP A 134 3.34 17.31 20.61
CA ASP A 134 3.08 18.63 21.16
C ASP A 134 1.64 19.06 20.82
N SER A 135 0.72 18.82 21.76
CA SER A 135 -0.72 19.02 21.59
C SER A 135 -1.12 20.46 21.26
N ASN A 136 -0.25 21.44 21.51
CA ASN A 136 -0.51 22.85 21.25
C ASN A 136 0.22 23.37 20.01
N ASN A 137 1.15 22.59 19.45
CA ASN A 137 1.93 23.00 18.29
C ASN A 137 2.27 21.80 17.39
N PRO A 138 1.54 21.61 16.28
CA PRO A 138 1.88 20.57 15.29
C PRO A 138 3.23 20.77 14.59
N GLN A 139 3.83 21.96 14.69
CA GLN A 139 5.23 22.24 14.30
C GLN A 139 6.20 22.13 15.47
N GLY A 140 5.73 21.59 16.59
CA GLY A 140 6.48 21.40 17.81
C GLY A 140 7.62 20.42 17.62
N ASN A 141 8.40 20.27 18.67
CA ASN A 141 9.66 19.56 18.56
C ASN A 141 9.49 18.04 18.62
N GLU A 142 8.30 17.50 18.88
CA GLU A 142 8.09 16.06 19.04
C GLU A 142 7.01 15.53 18.09
N ILE A 143 7.45 14.74 17.12
CA ILE A 143 6.59 14.10 16.12
C ILE A 143 6.92 12.61 16.07
N GLU A 144 5.93 11.77 16.34
CA GLU A 144 6.05 10.34 16.11
C GLU A 144 5.80 10.04 14.63
N ILE A 145 6.70 9.28 14.00
CA ILE A 145 6.60 8.85 12.61
C ILE A 145 6.40 7.33 12.61
N GLN A 146 5.31 6.88 11.98
CA GLN A 146 4.94 5.47 11.90
C GLN A 146 5.08 4.95 10.46
N PHE A 147 5.86 3.88 10.32
CA PHE A 147 5.87 2.98 9.18
C PHE A 147 4.82 1.88 9.42
N ILE A 148 3.82 1.79 8.56
CA ILE A 148 2.78 0.76 8.66
C ILE A 148 3.30 -0.51 8.01
N ILE A 149 3.37 -1.61 8.76
CA ILE A 149 3.90 -2.89 8.30
C ILE A 149 2.85 -3.61 7.45
N HIS A 150 3.21 -3.98 6.23
CA HIS A 150 2.48 -4.96 5.42
C HIS A 150 2.96 -6.36 5.78
N ASN A 151 2.26 -7.04 6.69
CA ASN A 151 2.67 -8.35 7.20
C ASN A 151 2.38 -9.47 6.20
N TRP A 152 3.24 -9.59 5.19
CA TRP A 152 3.10 -10.58 4.13
C TRP A 152 3.10 -12.03 4.64
N GLN A 153 3.82 -12.32 5.73
CA GLN A 153 3.88 -13.67 6.32
C GLN A 153 2.52 -14.07 6.91
N GLU A 154 1.87 -13.14 7.63
CA GLU A 154 0.54 -13.35 8.19
C GLU A 154 -0.50 -13.50 7.07
N LEU A 155 -0.49 -12.62 6.07
CA LEU A 155 -1.40 -12.70 4.91
C LEU A 155 -1.23 -14.01 4.15
N PHE A 156 0.01 -14.44 3.90
CA PHE A 156 0.28 -15.72 3.22
C PHE A 156 -0.25 -16.90 4.04
N THR A 157 -0.05 -16.88 5.36
CA THR A 157 -0.56 -17.90 6.28
C THR A 157 -2.09 -17.94 6.27
N GLN A 158 -2.74 -16.78 6.39
CA GLN A 158 -4.19 -16.64 6.37
C GLN A 158 -4.79 -17.14 5.05
N HIS A 159 -4.17 -16.79 3.92
CA HIS A 159 -4.72 -17.13 2.61
C HIS A 159 -4.43 -18.58 2.19
N THR A 160 -3.29 -19.15 2.59
CA THR A 160 -3.06 -20.60 2.43
C THR A 160 -4.08 -21.40 3.23
N GLU A 161 -4.37 -21.02 4.48
CA GLU A 161 -5.42 -21.65 5.29
C GLU A 161 -6.81 -21.48 4.67
N ARG A 162 -7.15 -20.28 4.19
CA ARG A 162 -8.43 -20.01 3.52
C ARG A 162 -8.64 -20.89 2.29
N VAL A 163 -7.60 -21.11 1.49
CA VAL A 163 -7.73 -21.77 0.18
C VAL A 163 -7.54 -23.28 0.29
N LEU A 164 -6.58 -23.76 1.08
CA LEU A 164 -6.18 -25.17 1.15
C LEU A 164 -6.63 -25.86 2.44
N GLY A 165 -7.17 -25.10 3.40
CA GLY A 165 -7.53 -25.60 4.73
C GLY A 165 -6.35 -25.63 5.70
N ALA A 166 -6.65 -25.62 7.00
CA ALA A 166 -5.68 -25.48 8.07
C ALA A 166 -4.62 -26.60 8.11
N ASP A 167 -4.98 -27.84 7.77
CA ASP A 167 -4.07 -28.98 7.86
C ASP A 167 -3.00 -28.96 6.78
N ILE A 168 -3.37 -28.56 5.54
CA ILE A 168 -2.40 -28.35 4.46
C ILE A 168 -1.57 -27.09 4.73
N ALA A 169 -2.19 -26.00 5.19
CA ALA A 169 -1.48 -24.76 5.49
C ALA A 169 -0.35 -24.95 6.52
N LYS A 170 -0.55 -25.80 7.54
CA LYS A 170 0.50 -26.14 8.53
C LYS A 170 1.75 -26.78 7.93
N THR A 171 1.64 -27.53 6.81
CA THR A 171 2.79 -28.17 6.17
C THR A 171 3.54 -27.20 5.24
N ILE A 172 2.83 -26.20 4.70
CA ILE A 172 3.33 -25.17 3.80
C ILE A 172 4.04 -24.07 4.58
N ASN A 173 3.37 -23.47 5.56
CA ASN A 173 3.78 -22.22 6.20
C ASN A 173 5.01 -22.43 7.09
N PRO A 174 6.18 -21.85 6.75
CA PRO A 174 7.32 -21.88 7.64
C PRO A 174 7.06 -21.04 8.89
N LYS A 175 7.82 -21.28 9.96
CA LYS A 175 7.74 -20.46 11.19
C LYS A 175 7.90 -18.97 10.83
N PRO A 176 7.01 -18.07 11.31
CA PRO A 176 7.16 -16.63 11.09
C PRO A 176 8.51 -16.12 11.58
N LEU A 177 9.09 -15.20 10.82
CA LEU A 177 10.29 -14.48 11.18
C LEU A 177 9.97 -13.24 12.02
N GLU A 178 10.79 -12.99 13.03
CA GLU A 178 10.82 -11.75 13.81
C GLU A 178 11.11 -10.52 12.93
N LEU A 179 10.84 -9.32 13.43
CA LEU A 179 10.99 -8.06 12.69
C LEU A 179 12.46 -7.73 12.37
N GLU A 180 13.38 -8.14 13.24
CA GLU A 180 14.81 -7.91 13.12
C GLU A 180 15.50 -8.94 12.23
N ALA A 181 14.78 -9.96 11.73
CA ALA A 181 15.32 -10.93 10.80
C ALA A 181 16.00 -10.25 9.59
N ALA A 182 17.10 -10.83 9.14
CA ALA A 182 17.85 -10.33 8.00
C ALA A 182 17.03 -10.45 6.71
N LEU A 183 17.32 -9.59 5.73
CA LEU A 183 16.70 -9.58 4.42
C LEU A 183 16.77 -10.96 3.74
N GLU A 184 17.93 -11.61 3.83
CA GLU A 184 18.20 -12.92 3.23
C GLU A 184 17.31 -14.01 3.86
N ALA A 185 17.08 -13.93 5.17
CA ALA A 185 16.18 -14.86 5.86
C ALA A 185 14.73 -14.69 5.36
N ARG A 186 14.29 -13.45 5.12
CA ARG A 186 12.95 -13.16 4.56
C ARG A 186 12.79 -13.69 3.14
N LEU A 187 13.81 -13.48 2.31
CA LEU A 187 13.84 -14.02 0.96
C LEU A 187 13.72 -15.54 0.98
N GLU A 188 14.54 -16.22 1.78
CA GLU A 188 14.51 -17.68 1.91
C GLU A 188 13.20 -18.21 2.49
N TRP A 189 12.61 -17.48 3.45
CA TRP A 189 11.28 -17.82 3.97
C TRP A 189 10.24 -17.79 2.86
N ALA A 190 10.19 -16.71 2.09
CA ALA A 190 9.21 -16.56 1.01
C ALA A 190 9.42 -17.57 -0.12
N LYS A 191 10.67 -17.86 -0.51
CA LYS A 191 11.01 -18.92 -1.48
C LYS A 191 10.44 -20.25 -1.02
N LYS A 192 10.76 -20.68 0.21
CA LYS A 192 10.29 -21.96 0.76
C LYS A 192 8.77 -22.03 0.86
N ALA A 193 8.13 -20.96 1.31
CA ALA A 193 6.69 -20.87 1.45
C ALA A 193 5.98 -21.05 0.09
N ILE A 194 6.45 -20.33 -0.94
CA ILE A 194 5.87 -20.38 -2.29
C ILE A 194 6.13 -21.72 -2.97
N ILE A 195 7.36 -22.24 -2.89
CA ILE A 195 7.71 -23.55 -3.48
C ILE A 195 6.81 -24.64 -2.88
N LYS A 196 6.62 -24.64 -1.56
CA LYS A 196 5.73 -25.59 -0.90
C LYS A 196 4.28 -25.41 -1.32
N ALA A 197 3.78 -24.17 -1.40
CA ALA A 197 2.43 -23.91 -1.88
C ALA A 197 2.23 -24.49 -3.29
N ASN A 198 3.18 -24.29 -4.20
CA ASN A 198 3.13 -24.82 -5.56
C ASN A 198 3.16 -26.36 -5.63
N CYS A 199 3.63 -27.06 -4.59
CA CYS A 199 3.55 -28.53 -4.52
C CYS A 199 2.18 -29.06 -4.09
N HIS A 200 1.36 -28.22 -3.46
CA HIS A 200 0.07 -28.61 -2.87
C HIS A 200 -1.14 -27.95 -3.53
N ALA A 201 -0.95 -26.78 -4.15
CA ALA A 201 -1.98 -25.98 -4.77
C ALA A 201 -1.92 -26.10 -6.30
N SER A 202 -3.09 -26.06 -6.95
CA SER A 202 -3.20 -25.79 -8.38
C SER A 202 -2.75 -24.36 -8.72
N GLU A 203 -2.51 -24.07 -10.00
CA GLU A 203 -2.16 -22.71 -10.44
C GLU A 203 -3.20 -21.66 -10.04
N VAL A 204 -4.49 -22.03 -10.04
CA VAL A 204 -5.60 -21.14 -9.64
C VAL A 204 -5.57 -20.87 -8.14
N GLU A 205 -5.32 -21.89 -7.33
CA GLU A 205 -5.21 -21.75 -5.87
C GLU A 205 -3.96 -20.95 -5.48
N THR A 206 -2.80 -21.22 -6.09
CA THR A 206 -1.58 -20.42 -5.93
C THR A 206 -1.83 -18.97 -6.30
N TYR A 207 -2.53 -18.71 -7.41
CA TYR A 207 -2.93 -17.37 -7.81
C TYR A 207 -3.77 -16.69 -6.72
N ASP A 208 -4.82 -17.34 -6.22
CA ASP A 208 -5.70 -16.75 -5.22
C ASP A 208 -4.93 -16.44 -3.92
N ILE A 209 -4.10 -17.37 -3.44
CA ILE A 209 -3.27 -17.19 -2.24
C ILE A 209 -2.37 -15.96 -2.39
N LEU A 210 -1.54 -15.93 -3.44
CA LEU A 210 -0.47 -14.93 -3.55
C LEU A 210 -0.97 -13.56 -3.99
N SER A 211 -2.00 -13.50 -4.85
CA SER A 211 -2.62 -12.23 -5.22
C SER A 211 -3.39 -11.60 -4.06
N SER A 212 -3.90 -12.40 -3.11
CA SER A 212 -4.55 -11.86 -1.92
C SER A 212 -3.56 -11.18 -0.95
N CYS A 213 -2.28 -11.57 -1.00
CA CYS A 213 -1.20 -11.00 -0.18
C CYS A 213 -0.69 -9.63 -0.66
N ALA A 214 -1.34 -9.02 -1.67
CA ALA A 214 -0.98 -7.71 -2.19
C ALA A 214 -1.14 -6.58 -1.16
N HIS A 215 -0.37 -5.50 -1.35
CA HIS A 215 -0.56 -4.26 -0.60
C HIS A 215 -2.01 -3.76 -0.68
N VAL A 216 -2.43 -3.06 0.36
CA VAL A 216 -3.75 -2.44 0.41
C VAL A 216 -3.82 -1.29 -0.57
N PHE A 217 -4.68 -1.41 -1.58
CA PHE A 217 -5.05 -0.31 -2.45
C PHE A 217 -6.14 0.55 -1.76
N PRO A 218 -6.05 1.90 -1.78
CA PRO A 218 -7.05 2.74 -1.12
C PRO A 218 -8.46 2.52 -1.66
N SER A 219 -9.48 2.59 -0.80
CA SER A 219 -10.86 2.31 -1.20
C SER A 219 -11.47 3.43 -2.03
N GLU A 220 -11.10 4.68 -1.79
CA GLU A 220 -11.76 5.83 -2.43
C GLU A 220 -11.49 5.89 -3.95
N PRO A 221 -10.26 5.65 -4.46
CA PRO A 221 -10.05 5.53 -5.89
C PRO A 221 -10.79 4.30 -6.48
N ILE A 222 -10.95 3.20 -5.75
CA ILE A 222 -11.76 2.05 -6.18
C ILE A 222 -13.23 2.45 -6.29
N GLU A 223 -13.79 3.13 -5.30
CA GLU A 223 -15.16 3.64 -5.32
C GLU A 223 -15.38 4.60 -6.50
N LYS A 224 -14.39 5.44 -6.81
CA LYS A 224 -14.41 6.30 -8.00
C LYS A 224 -14.43 5.48 -9.29
N MET A 225 -13.60 4.44 -9.42
CA MET A 225 -13.64 3.54 -10.58
C MET A 225 -15.01 2.87 -10.69
N LYS A 226 -15.54 2.35 -9.59
CA LYS A 226 -16.83 1.68 -9.52
C LYS A 226 -17.97 2.60 -9.94
N SER A 227 -18.08 3.78 -9.33
CA SER A 227 -19.10 4.77 -9.68
C SER A 227 -18.99 5.20 -11.15
N THR A 228 -17.77 5.41 -11.66
CA THR A 228 -17.53 5.75 -13.07
C THR A 228 -18.03 4.64 -14.00
N TYR A 229 -17.76 3.38 -13.64
CA TYR A 229 -18.22 2.22 -14.39
C TYR A 229 -19.75 2.11 -14.36
N GLU A 230 -20.36 2.11 -13.17
CA GLU A 230 -21.80 1.94 -12.96
C GLU A 230 -22.61 3.03 -13.68
N THR A 231 -22.21 4.30 -13.57
CA THR A 231 -22.87 5.40 -14.29
C THR A 231 -22.73 5.24 -15.82
N ALA A 232 -21.56 4.84 -16.32
CA ALA A 232 -21.41 4.58 -17.74
C ALA A 232 -22.25 3.37 -18.21
N ARG A 233 -22.44 2.35 -17.36
CA ARG A 233 -23.22 1.15 -17.67
C ARG A 233 -24.70 1.45 -17.91
N GLU A 234 -25.23 2.56 -17.41
CA GLU A 234 -26.62 3.00 -17.64
C GLU A 234 -26.91 3.28 -19.12
N THR A 235 -25.91 3.67 -19.91
CA THR A 235 -26.09 4.12 -21.30
C THR A 235 -25.17 3.46 -22.32
N MET A 236 -24.11 2.78 -21.88
CA MET A 236 -23.09 2.20 -22.75
C MET A 236 -23.12 0.66 -22.71
N THR A 237 -22.33 -0.01 -23.56
CA THR A 237 -22.04 -1.46 -23.43
C THR A 237 -21.02 -1.69 -22.31
N PRO A 238 -20.87 -2.92 -21.77
CA PRO A 238 -19.90 -3.17 -20.71
C PRO A 238 -18.47 -2.77 -21.07
N LEU A 239 -18.00 -3.12 -22.27
CA LEU A 239 -16.67 -2.75 -22.77
C LEU A 239 -16.50 -1.23 -22.92
N ALA A 240 -17.52 -0.53 -23.44
CA ALA A 240 -17.48 0.93 -23.55
C ALA A 240 -17.49 1.62 -22.16
N SER A 241 -18.15 1.04 -21.16
CA SER A 241 -18.07 1.52 -19.78
C SER A 241 -16.68 1.30 -19.16
N ILE A 242 -16.00 0.19 -19.50
CA ILE A 242 -14.60 -0.02 -19.13
C ILE A 242 -13.71 1.05 -19.78
N ASP A 243 -13.90 1.34 -21.07
CA ASP A 243 -13.18 2.43 -21.75
C ASP A 243 -13.40 3.79 -21.07
N HIS A 244 -14.60 4.03 -20.55
CA HIS A 244 -14.89 5.24 -19.81
C HIS A 244 -14.08 5.34 -18.50
N VAL A 245 -13.92 4.22 -17.78
CA VAL A 245 -13.04 4.13 -16.61
C VAL A 245 -11.59 4.39 -17.01
N LEU A 246 -11.09 3.77 -18.08
CA LEU A 246 -9.72 3.97 -18.55
C LEU A 246 -9.46 5.43 -18.96
N ALA A 247 -10.42 6.08 -19.63
CA ALA A 247 -10.33 7.49 -19.99
C ALA A 247 -10.28 8.40 -18.76
N MET A 248 -11.03 8.05 -17.70
CA MET A 248 -10.98 8.74 -16.41
C MET A 248 -9.61 8.55 -15.74
N MET A 249 -9.10 7.32 -15.66
CA MET A 249 -7.78 7.01 -15.10
C MET A 249 -6.66 7.74 -15.85
N THR A 250 -6.76 7.84 -17.18
CA THR A 250 -5.74 8.51 -18.02
C THR A 250 -5.65 10.00 -17.72
N LYS A 251 -6.78 10.65 -17.43
CA LYS A 251 -6.83 12.08 -17.08
C LYS A 251 -6.36 12.34 -15.64
N ASP A 252 -6.50 11.33 -14.79
CA ASP A 252 -6.26 11.42 -13.36
C ASP A 252 -4.85 10.95 -13.01
N ARG A 253 -3.96 11.92 -12.73
CA ARG A 253 -2.54 11.63 -12.45
C ARG A 253 -2.33 10.75 -11.21
N ALA A 254 -3.33 10.58 -10.35
CA ALA A 254 -3.27 9.70 -9.17
C ALA A 254 -2.97 8.24 -9.53
N TRP A 255 -3.37 7.82 -10.74
CA TRP A 255 -3.22 6.43 -11.21
C TRP A 255 -1.86 6.15 -11.86
N GLY A 256 -1.03 7.18 -12.06
CA GLY A 256 0.22 7.10 -12.79
C GLY A 256 0.00 6.82 -14.28
N SER A 257 -0.32 5.57 -14.62
CA SER A 257 -0.57 5.12 -16.00
C SER A 257 -1.78 4.19 -16.04
N ALA A 258 -2.79 4.57 -16.82
CA ALA A 258 -3.95 3.71 -17.05
C ALA A 258 -3.55 2.47 -17.86
N PRO A 259 -4.19 1.31 -17.62
CA PRO A 259 -4.05 0.16 -18.50
C PRO A 259 -4.48 0.48 -19.94
N ILE A 260 -3.87 -0.19 -20.91
CA ILE A 260 -4.30 -0.15 -22.32
C ILE A 260 -5.22 -1.33 -22.57
N ARG A 261 -6.41 -1.10 -23.13
CA ARG A 261 -7.30 -2.21 -23.52
C ARG A 261 -6.92 -2.73 -24.90
N GLU A 262 -6.66 -4.03 -24.96
CA GLU A 262 -6.51 -4.82 -26.19
C GLU A 262 -7.66 -5.83 -26.22
N GLU A 263 -8.69 -5.53 -27.02
CA GLU A 263 -9.94 -6.30 -27.09
C GLU A 263 -10.54 -6.55 -25.69
N ASN A 264 -10.42 -7.77 -25.18
CA ASN A 264 -11.01 -8.25 -23.93
C ASN A 264 -9.99 -8.35 -22.79
N VAL A 265 -8.84 -7.69 -22.93
CA VAL A 265 -7.74 -7.72 -21.94
C VAL A 265 -7.27 -6.29 -21.66
N LEU A 266 -7.01 -5.97 -20.40
CA LEU A 266 -6.37 -4.72 -20.00
C LEU A 266 -4.90 -4.98 -19.67
N ILE A 267 -4.00 -4.30 -20.37
CA ILE A 267 -2.56 -4.42 -20.21
C ILE A 267 -2.07 -3.29 -19.31
N ALA A 268 -1.73 -3.62 -18.08
CA ALA A 268 -1.17 -2.68 -17.12
C ALA A 268 0.36 -2.79 -17.10
N THR A 269 1.05 -1.66 -17.32
CA THR A 269 2.52 -1.58 -17.23
C THR A 269 2.90 -0.77 -16.00
N LYS A 270 3.76 -1.32 -15.13
CA LYS A 270 4.21 -0.59 -13.94
C LYS A 270 5.28 0.44 -14.31
N ASN A 271 5.11 1.65 -13.78
CA ASN A 271 6.19 2.63 -13.74
C ASN A 271 7.34 2.13 -12.86
N PRO A 272 8.60 2.55 -13.11
CA PRO A 272 9.72 2.15 -12.25
C PRO A 272 9.57 2.68 -10.82
N ALA A 273 9.95 1.87 -9.82
CA ALA A 273 9.95 2.26 -8.42
C ALA A 273 10.86 3.47 -8.14
N ASN A 274 12.00 3.55 -8.82
CA ASN A 274 12.88 4.70 -8.83
C ASN A 274 13.15 5.13 -10.28
N ARG A 275 12.37 6.11 -10.75
CA ARG A 275 12.44 6.60 -12.14
C ARG A 275 13.81 7.17 -12.50
N GLU A 276 14.41 7.96 -11.61
CA GLU A 276 15.71 8.57 -11.84
C GLU A 276 16.82 7.52 -11.97
N ALA A 277 16.84 6.53 -11.07
CA ALA A 277 17.80 5.43 -11.16
C ALA A 277 17.59 4.56 -12.41
N PHE A 278 16.32 4.38 -12.82
CA PHE A 278 15.97 3.62 -14.03
C PHE A 278 16.43 4.34 -15.30
N GLU A 279 16.26 5.66 -15.37
CA GLU A 279 16.70 6.49 -16.51
C GLU A 279 18.23 6.57 -16.61
N LYS A 280 18.94 6.57 -15.47
CA LYS A 280 20.41 6.62 -15.41
C LYS A 280 21.08 5.24 -15.53
N ALA A 281 20.32 4.15 -15.44
CA ALA A 281 20.85 2.80 -15.49
C ALA A 281 21.54 2.54 -16.82
N THR A 282 22.73 1.93 -16.76
CA THR A 282 23.54 1.59 -17.95
C THR A 282 23.51 0.10 -18.27
N THR A 283 22.99 -0.71 -17.33
CA THR A 283 22.85 -2.16 -17.48
C THR A 283 21.42 -2.63 -17.23
N SER A 284 21.04 -3.78 -17.80
CA SER A 284 19.72 -4.40 -17.55
C SER A 284 19.51 -4.70 -16.06
N ALA A 285 20.53 -5.15 -15.34
CA ALA A 285 20.44 -5.43 -13.90
C ALA A 285 20.12 -4.18 -13.07
N GLU A 286 20.77 -3.05 -13.36
CA GLU A 286 20.49 -1.76 -12.71
C GLU A 286 19.06 -1.29 -13.00
N LYS A 287 18.64 -1.41 -14.27
CA LYS A 287 17.30 -0.99 -14.72
C LYS A 287 16.21 -1.82 -14.04
N ARG A 288 16.38 -3.14 -13.97
CA ARG A 288 15.45 -4.06 -13.28
C ARG A 288 15.37 -3.80 -11.78
N ARG A 289 16.51 -3.54 -11.13
CA ARG A 289 16.56 -3.16 -9.71
C ARG A 289 15.81 -1.86 -9.46
N ALA A 290 16.00 -0.85 -10.31
CA ALA A 290 15.31 0.44 -10.20
C ALA A 290 13.80 0.33 -10.50
N ALA A 291 13.37 -0.65 -11.30
CA ALA A 291 11.97 -0.90 -11.58
C ALA A 291 11.22 -1.64 -10.45
N CYS A 292 11.90 -2.46 -9.66
CA CYS A 292 11.27 -3.32 -8.66
C CYS A 292 10.89 -2.56 -7.37
N PHE A 293 9.60 -2.63 -6.99
CA PHE A 293 9.12 -2.04 -5.73
C PHE A 293 9.43 -2.90 -4.50
N CYS A 294 9.53 -4.22 -4.65
CA CYS A 294 9.64 -5.12 -3.50
C CYS A 294 11.02 -4.99 -2.82
N PRO A 295 11.10 -4.60 -1.53
CA PRO A 295 12.38 -4.52 -0.83
C PRO A 295 13.06 -5.88 -0.64
N VAL A 296 12.28 -6.96 -0.63
CA VAL A 296 12.77 -8.33 -0.39
C VAL A 296 13.59 -8.86 -1.56
N ILE A 297 13.11 -8.69 -2.80
CA ILE A 297 13.71 -9.32 -3.99
C ILE A 297 14.49 -8.35 -4.88
N ARG A 298 14.35 -7.02 -4.73
CA ARG A 298 14.91 -6.05 -5.69
C ARG A 298 16.43 -6.17 -5.89
N ASN A 299 17.15 -6.61 -4.86
CA ASN A 299 18.61 -6.80 -4.90
C ASN A 299 19.02 -8.24 -5.24
N SER A 300 18.06 -9.14 -5.45
CA SER A 300 18.26 -10.57 -5.70
C SER A 300 17.50 -11.03 -6.96
N LEU A 301 17.24 -10.14 -7.93
CA LEU A 301 16.47 -10.45 -9.14
C LEU A 301 17.18 -11.44 -10.08
N ASP A 302 18.46 -11.75 -9.84
CA ASP A 302 19.24 -12.74 -10.59
C ASP A 302 19.27 -14.12 -9.91
N ASP A 303 18.65 -14.25 -8.74
CA ASP A 303 18.48 -15.54 -8.07
C ASP A 303 17.43 -16.37 -8.83
N ALA A 304 17.91 -17.38 -9.56
CA ALA A 304 17.09 -18.27 -10.37
C ALA A 304 16.11 -19.12 -9.53
N ASP A 305 16.38 -19.29 -8.24
CA ASP A 305 15.56 -20.10 -7.33
C ASP A 305 14.30 -19.35 -6.86
N ILE A 306 14.16 -18.05 -7.16
CA ILE A 306 12.94 -17.31 -6.84
C ILE A 306 11.83 -17.70 -7.84
N PRO A 307 10.71 -18.27 -7.37
CA PRO A 307 9.59 -18.63 -8.24
C PRO A 307 8.97 -17.38 -8.88
N LYS A 308 8.53 -17.47 -10.14
CA LYS A 308 7.85 -16.35 -10.82
C LYS A 308 6.56 -15.94 -10.10
N GLU A 309 5.94 -16.90 -9.43
CA GLU A 309 4.71 -16.78 -8.64
C GLU A 309 4.88 -15.77 -7.51
N TYR A 310 6.11 -15.49 -7.04
CA TYR A 310 6.39 -14.41 -6.10
C TYR A 310 5.78 -13.07 -6.55
N CYS A 311 5.84 -12.78 -7.85
CA CYS A 311 5.31 -11.55 -8.42
C CYS A 311 3.78 -11.50 -8.51
N LEU A 312 3.05 -12.58 -8.16
CA LEU A 312 1.58 -12.59 -8.12
C LEU A 312 1.02 -11.66 -7.04
N CYS A 313 1.80 -11.35 -5.99
CA CYS A 313 1.49 -10.27 -5.07
C CYS A 313 1.32 -8.91 -5.80
N SER A 314 2.13 -8.64 -6.84
CA SER A 314 1.93 -7.45 -7.66
C SER A 314 0.76 -7.56 -8.64
N ALA A 315 0.36 -8.77 -9.04
CA ALA A 315 -0.87 -8.98 -9.81
C ALA A 315 -2.11 -8.67 -8.95
N GLY A 316 -2.05 -9.01 -7.66
CA GLY A 316 -3.07 -8.71 -6.66
C GLY A 316 -3.37 -7.22 -6.49
N TRP A 317 -2.39 -6.35 -6.71
CA TRP A 317 -2.59 -4.89 -6.76
C TRP A 317 -3.60 -4.46 -7.83
N PHE A 318 -3.51 -5.04 -9.03
CA PHE A 318 -4.44 -4.78 -10.12
C PHE A 318 -5.76 -5.53 -9.95
N ARG A 319 -5.71 -6.75 -9.40
CA ARG A 319 -6.89 -7.52 -9.04
C ARG A 319 -7.81 -6.70 -8.13
N ARG A 320 -7.29 -6.14 -7.03
CA ARG A 320 -8.07 -5.31 -6.08
C ARG A 320 -8.76 -4.12 -6.76
N GLN A 321 -8.06 -3.41 -7.65
CA GLN A 321 -8.62 -2.28 -8.38
C GLN A 321 -9.81 -2.68 -9.25
N TRP A 322 -9.64 -3.72 -10.08
CA TRP A 322 -10.62 -4.10 -11.08
C TRP A 322 -11.75 -4.97 -10.52
N GLU A 323 -11.49 -5.82 -9.52
CA GLU A 323 -12.58 -6.49 -8.79
C GLU A 323 -13.46 -5.49 -8.06
N GLY A 324 -12.85 -4.47 -7.44
CA GLY A 324 -13.60 -3.40 -6.78
C GLY A 324 -14.40 -2.56 -7.76
N ALA A 325 -13.81 -2.19 -8.90
CA ALA A 325 -14.50 -1.41 -9.94
C ALA A 325 -15.66 -2.18 -10.59
N LEU A 326 -15.47 -3.45 -10.91
CA LEU A 326 -16.45 -4.28 -11.63
C LEU A 326 -17.39 -5.06 -10.70
N SER A 327 -17.15 -5.03 -9.39
CA SER A 327 -17.85 -5.79 -8.35
C SER A 327 -17.98 -7.30 -8.66
N GLN A 328 -16.96 -7.87 -9.30
CA GLN A 328 -16.88 -9.29 -9.66
C GLN A 328 -15.43 -9.73 -9.78
N SER A 329 -15.16 -11.03 -9.71
CA SER A 329 -13.79 -11.57 -9.80
C SER A 329 -13.15 -11.31 -11.16
N VAL A 330 -11.85 -11.00 -11.15
CA VAL A 330 -11.02 -10.87 -12.35
C VAL A 330 -9.76 -11.71 -12.19
N LYS A 331 -9.26 -12.27 -13.30
CA LYS A 331 -7.95 -12.92 -13.33
C LYS A 331 -6.91 -11.93 -13.82
N VAL A 332 -5.73 -11.96 -13.22
CA VAL A 332 -4.59 -11.12 -13.62
C VAL A 332 -3.38 -12.01 -13.89
N ASP A 333 -2.96 -12.09 -15.14
CA ASP A 333 -1.79 -12.87 -15.56
C ASP A 333 -0.54 -11.99 -15.65
N ILE A 334 0.62 -12.54 -15.28
CA ILE A 334 1.92 -11.88 -15.43
C ILE A 334 2.37 -12.08 -16.88
N LEU A 335 2.52 -10.98 -17.62
CA LEU A 335 3.05 -11.00 -19.00
C LEU A 335 4.57 -10.80 -19.02
N LYS A 336 5.05 -9.84 -18.23
CA LYS A 336 6.46 -9.51 -18.09
C LYS A 336 6.80 -9.26 -16.63
N THR A 337 7.98 -9.66 -16.21
CA THR A 337 8.47 -9.39 -14.86
C THR A 337 9.98 -9.21 -14.83
N VAL A 338 10.43 -8.20 -14.09
CA VAL A 338 11.86 -7.94 -13.86
C VAL A 338 12.56 -9.12 -13.17
N LEU A 339 11.80 -9.98 -12.49
CA LEU A 339 12.31 -11.22 -11.89
C LEU A 339 12.73 -12.25 -12.95
N LYS A 340 12.19 -12.18 -14.18
CA LYS A 340 12.52 -13.09 -15.28
C LYS A 340 13.29 -12.41 -16.41
N GLY A 341 13.91 -11.26 -16.10
CA GLY A 341 14.85 -10.58 -17.00
C GLY A 341 14.24 -9.46 -17.84
N ASP A 342 12.92 -9.23 -17.79
CA ASP A 342 12.29 -8.10 -18.46
C ASP A 342 12.71 -6.76 -17.85
N GLU A 343 12.70 -5.67 -18.60
CA GLU A 343 13.03 -4.34 -18.06
C GLU A 343 11.91 -3.72 -17.23
N VAL A 344 10.65 -4.13 -17.48
CA VAL A 344 9.45 -3.61 -16.81
C VAL A 344 8.49 -4.76 -16.48
N CYS A 345 7.60 -4.54 -15.51
CA CYS A 345 6.55 -5.50 -15.22
C CYS A 345 5.27 -5.15 -16.00
N GLN A 346 4.66 -6.15 -16.63
CA GLN A 346 3.38 -6.02 -17.34
C GLN A 346 2.41 -7.11 -16.89
N PHE A 347 1.14 -6.74 -16.74
CA PHE A 347 0.07 -7.61 -16.25
C PHE A 347 -1.14 -7.52 -17.18
N ALA A 348 -1.71 -8.68 -17.51
CA ALA A 348 -2.96 -8.80 -18.26
C ALA A 348 -4.12 -9.00 -17.29
N ILE A 349 -4.99 -8.00 -17.14
CA ILE A 349 -6.26 -8.15 -16.44
C ILE A 349 -7.29 -8.66 -17.44
N LEU A 350 -7.77 -9.89 -17.24
CA LEU A 350 -8.75 -10.51 -18.13
C LEU A 350 -10.15 -9.98 -17.80
N ILE A 351 -10.82 -9.41 -18.80
CA ILE A 351 -12.21 -8.96 -18.65
C ILE A 351 -13.11 -10.19 -18.52
N PRO A 352 -14.03 -10.25 -17.53
CA PRO A 352 -14.94 -11.37 -17.34
C PRO A 352 -15.79 -11.66 -18.59
N GLU A 353 -16.05 -12.93 -18.90
CA GLU A 353 -16.77 -13.36 -20.11
C GLU A 353 -18.16 -12.72 -20.26
N ASN A 354 -18.86 -12.51 -19.15
CA ASN A 354 -20.18 -11.87 -19.11
C ASN A 354 -20.15 -10.36 -19.44
N LEU A 355 -18.96 -9.77 -19.60
CA LEU A 355 -18.77 -8.36 -19.95
C LEU A 355 -18.18 -8.15 -21.34
N LYS A 356 -17.92 -9.24 -22.09
CA LYS A 356 -17.35 -9.17 -23.44
C LYS A 356 -18.41 -8.91 -24.50
#